data_AF-A0A938T5E4-F1
#
_entry.id   AF-A0A938T5E4-F1
#
_cell.length_a   1.000
_cell.length_b   1.000
_cell.length_c   1.000
_cell.angle_alpha   90.00
_cell.angle_beta   90.00
_cell.angle_gamma   90.00
#
_symmetry.space_group_name_H-M   'P 1'
#
loop_
_entity.id
_entity.type
_entity.pdbx_description
1 polymer ?
#
loop_
_entity_poly.entity_id
_entity_poly.type
_entity_poly.pdbx_seq_one_letter_code
_entity_poly.pdbx_strand_id
1 'polypeptide(L)'
;MRSQPAKVFSLVMMFAVAAWNGCHGQRAAESGSAQELTGILYVTGNEPFTQLSLQTPDGVMHPINKDSTRVYTELLKLQGRRVEVSCRPLLRKSIKPTLIIERYRVVEER
;
A
#
# COMPACT_ATOMS: atom_id res chain seq x y z
N MET A 1 -18.24 66.94 -7.14
CA MET A 1 -19.62 66.74 -7.64
C MET A 1 -19.55 66.50 -9.14
N ARG A 2 -20.39 65.58 -9.65
CA ARG A 2 -20.49 65.03 -11.03
C ARG A 2 -19.52 63.86 -11.27
N SER A 3 -19.89 62.70 -11.80
CA SER A 3 -21.17 61.99 -12.01
C SER A 3 -20.75 60.68 -12.71
N GLN A 4 -21.12 59.51 -12.17
CA GLN A 4 -21.11 58.25 -12.95
C GLN A 4 -22.20 58.32 -14.04
N PRO A 5 -22.16 57.54 -15.13
CA PRO A 5 -22.68 56.17 -15.05
C PRO A 5 -22.08 55.11 -16.02
N ALA A 6 -22.21 53.86 -15.57
CA ALA A 6 -22.68 52.66 -16.29
C ALA A 6 -21.85 51.96 -17.40
N LYS A 7 -21.46 50.72 -17.05
CA LYS A 7 -21.76 49.43 -17.73
C LYS A 7 -21.38 49.25 -19.21
N VAL A 8 -20.37 48.41 -19.46
CA VAL A 8 -20.30 47.44 -20.58
C VAL A 8 -19.57 46.20 -20.04
N PHE A 9 -20.26 45.13 -19.63
CA PHE A 9 -20.71 43.98 -20.42
C PHE A 9 -19.60 43.18 -21.15
N SER A 10 -19.49 41.91 -20.76
CA SER A 10 -18.97 40.78 -21.53
C SER A 10 -17.44 40.59 -21.61
N LEU A 11 -16.94 39.54 -20.95
CA LEU A 11 -16.46 38.38 -21.69
C LEU A 11 -16.43 37.14 -20.78
N VAL A 12 -17.15 36.12 -21.23
CA VAL A 12 -17.15 34.75 -20.73
C VAL A 12 -15.73 34.18 -20.85
N MET A 13 -15.20 33.57 -19.79
CA MET A 13 -14.27 32.46 -19.96
C MET A 13 -14.59 31.33 -18.97
N MET A 14 -15.09 30.28 -19.60
CA MET A 14 -15.39 28.93 -19.16
C MET A 14 -14.10 28.18 -18.78
N PHE A 15 -14.25 26.97 -18.21
CA PHE A 15 -13.23 25.95 -17.86
C PHE A 15 -12.57 26.14 -16.48
N ALA A 16 -12.55 25.17 -15.55
CA ALA A 16 -13.05 23.81 -15.55
C ALA A 16 -13.31 23.40 -14.08
N VAL A 17 -14.50 22.84 -13.83
CA VAL A 17 -14.76 22.07 -12.61
C VAL A 17 -13.98 20.76 -12.75
N ALA A 18 -12.80 20.71 -12.13
CA ALA A 18 -12.12 19.44 -11.87
C ALA A 18 -12.76 18.82 -10.62
N ALA A 19 -13.84 18.07 -10.86
CA ALA A 19 -14.32 17.11 -9.89
C ALA A 19 -13.30 15.99 -9.71
N TRP A 20 -13.33 15.44 -8.50
CA TRP A 20 -13.06 14.04 -8.17
C TRP A 20 -11.62 13.58 -7.89
N ASN A 21 -11.43 13.14 -6.64
CA ASN A 21 -10.51 12.09 -6.17
C ASN A 21 -9.02 12.25 -6.48
N GLY A 22 -8.40 13.27 -5.90
CA GLY A 22 -6.95 13.26 -5.69
C GLY A 22 -6.62 12.70 -4.32
N CYS A 23 -6.36 11.39 -4.22
CA CYS A 23 -5.79 10.70 -3.06
C CYS A 23 -4.75 11.57 -2.32
N HIS A 24 -5.12 12.11 -1.16
CA HIS A 24 -4.15 12.58 -0.17
C HIS A 24 -3.63 11.37 0.62
N GLY A 25 -2.93 10.49 -0.10
CA GLY A 25 -2.02 9.51 0.50
C GLY A 25 -0.66 10.18 0.66
N GLN A 26 -0.51 11.04 1.68
CA GLN A 26 0.80 11.55 2.06
C GLN A 26 1.10 11.19 3.51
N ARG A 27 2.31 10.61 3.66
CA ARG A 27 3.07 10.33 4.89
C ARG A 27 2.69 9.06 5.67
N ALA A 28 3.26 7.95 5.20
CA ALA A 28 3.97 7.04 6.09
C ALA A 28 5.44 7.00 5.63
N ALA A 29 6.12 8.13 5.82
CA ALA A 29 7.58 8.20 5.73
C ALA A 29 8.05 8.55 7.14
N GLU A 30 8.16 7.54 8.00
CA GLU A 30 8.99 7.64 9.20
C GLU A 30 9.24 6.27 9.83
N SER A 31 10.53 5.97 9.98
CA SER A 31 11.14 4.85 10.69
C SER A 31 11.09 3.48 10.00
N GLY A 32 12.28 2.93 9.73
CA GLY A 32 12.49 1.48 9.56
C GLY A 32 12.31 0.73 10.88
N SER A 33 11.27 1.07 11.64
CA SER A 33 10.86 0.36 12.84
C SER A 33 10.08 -0.90 12.43
N ALA A 34 10.14 -1.91 13.29
CA ALA A 34 9.33 -3.11 13.10
C ALA A 34 7.85 -2.72 13.13
N GLN A 35 7.13 -3.05 12.06
CA GLN A 35 5.70 -2.84 11.91
C GLN A 35 4.98 -4.19 12.00
N GLU A 36 3.83 -4.20 12.68
CA GLU A 36 2.93 -5.34 12.69
C GLU A 36 1.89 -5.20 11.57
N LEU A 37 1.75 -6.24 10.74
CA LEU A 37 0.76 -6.33 9.68
C LEU A 37 -0.05 -7.61 9.83
N THR A 38 -1.35 -7.55 9.61
CA THR A 38 -2.23 -8.73 9.57
C THR A 38 -2.78 -8.91 8.17
N GLY A 39 -2.81 -10.14 7.68
CA GLY A 39 -3.30 -10.43 6.34
C GLY A 39 -3.35 -11.92 6.01
N ILE A 40 -3.75 -12.24 4.79
CA ILE A 40 -3.80 -13.61 4.27
C ILE A 40 -2.59 -13.84 3.36
N LEU A 41 -1.97 -15.00 3.48
CA LEU A 41 -0.81 -15.38 2.67
C LEU A 41 -1.24 -15.93 1.30
N TYR A 42 -0.65 -15.41 0.23
CA TYR A 42 -0.88 -15.87 -1.14
C TYR A 42 0.44 -16.08 -1.88
N VAL A 43 0.47 -17.09 -2.75
CA VAL A 43 1.51 -17.20 -3.77
C VAL A 43 1.01 -16.47 -5.01
N THR A 44 1.82 -15.52 -5.48
CA THR A 44 1.50 -14.62 -6.59
C THR A 44 2.52 -14.77 -7.72
N GLY A 45 2.11 -14.48 -8.96
CA GLY A 45 2.96 -14.64 -10.15
C GLY A 45 2.75 -15.97 -10.87
N ASN A 46 3.48 -16.16 -11.97
CA ASN A 46 3.44 -17.37 -12.80
C ASN A 46 4.72 -18.17 -12.59
N GLU A 47 4.66 -19.50 -12.69
CA GLU A 47 5.85 -20.33 -12.59
C GLU A 47 6.86 -20.03 -13.72
N PRO A 48 8.18 -20.00 -13.45
CA PRO A 48 8.87 -20.21 -12.15
C PRO A 48 9.00 -18.93 -11.30
N PHE A 49 8.41 -17.82 -11.72
CA PHE A 49 8.52 -16.49 -11.11
C PHE A 49 7.43 -16.23 -10.05
N THR A 50 7.19 -17.22 -9.19
CA THR A 50 6.24 -17.07 -8.07
C THR A 50 6.88 -16.41 -6.86
N GLN A 51 6.07 -15.67 -6.12
CA GLN A 51 6.45 -14.95 -4.91
C GLN A 51 5.35 -15.01 -3.86
N LEU A 52 5.73 -15.28 -2.61
CA LEU A 52 4.82 -15.19 -1.48
C LEU A 52 4.53 -13.72 -1.16
N SER A 53 3.26 -13.40 -0.95
CA SER A 53 2.78 -12.05 -0.64
C SER A 53 1.75 -12.11 0.49
N LEU A 54 1.72 -11.09 1.32
CA LEU A 54 0.67 -10.87 2.32
C LEU A 54 -0.38 -9.92 1.73
N GLN A 55 -1.65 -10.35 1.71
CA GLN A 55 -2.77 -9.47 1.41
C GLN A 55 -3.36 -8.93 2.70
N THR A 56 -3.30 -7.63 2.91
CA THR A 56 -3.94 -6.96 4.04
C THR A 56 -5.46 -6.79 3.80
N PRO A 57 -6.28 -6.52 4.84
CA PRO A 57 -7.74 -6.43 4.70
C PRO A 57 -8.26 -5.36 3.74
N ASP A 58 -7.46 -4.32 3.50
CA ASP A 58 -7.67 -3.27 2.50
C ASP A 58 -7.32 -3.72 1.07
N GLY A 59 -6.94 -4.99 0.89
CA GLY A 59 -6.67 -5.61 -0.40
C GLY A 59 -5.27 -5.34 -0.94
N VAL A 60 -4.40 -4.65 -0.18
CA VAL A 60 -3.04 -4.33 -0.61
C VAL A 60 -2.15 -5.57 -0.54
N MET A 61 -1.43 -5.83 -1.63
CA MET A 61 -0.50 -6.95 -1.73
C MET A 61 0.91 -6.51 -1.38
N HIS A 62 1.47 -7.11 -0.33
CA HIS A 62 2.83 -6.88 0.12
C HIS A 62 3.72 -8.07 -0.22
N PRO A 63 4.63 -7.95 -1.20
CA PRO A 63 5.53 -9.03 -1.54
C PRO A 63 6.48 -9.31 -0.38
N ILE A 64 6.66 -10.58 -0.02
CA ILE A 64 7.58 -11.01 1.04
C ILE A 64 8.93 -11.37 0.40
N ASN A 65 10.02 -10.93 1.02
CA ASN A 65 11.36 -11.21 0.55
C ASN A 65 11.77 -12.64 0.95
N LYS A 66 12.36 -13.38 0.01
CA LYS A 66 12.94 -14.71 0.25
C LYS A 66 14.08 -14.68 1.29
N ASP A 67 14.75 -13.54 1.44
CA ASP A 67 15.79 -13.28 2.44
C ASP A 67 15.24 -13.13 3.87
N SER A 68 13.93 -13.26 4.08
CA SER A 68 13.34 -13.30 5.43
C SER A 68 13.96 -14.43 6.25
N THR A 69 14.35 -14.12 7.48
CA THR A 69 15.45 -14.70 8.29
C THR A 69 15.30 -16.17 8.73
N ARG A 70 14.73 -17.05 7.89
CA ARG A 70 14.33 -18.47 8.05
C ARG A 70 12.82 -18.72 8.09
N VAL A 71 12.00 -17.69 8.28
CA VAL A 71 10.53 -17.85 8.39
C VAL A 71 9.82 -18.05 7.04
N TYR A 72 10.47 -17.74 5.91
CA TYR A 72 9.83 -17.75 4.59
C TYR A 72 9.26 -19.13 4.22
N THR A 73 10.02 -20.20 4.43
CA THR A 73 9.58 -21.58 4.13
C THR A 73 8.41 -22.02 5.01
N GLU A 74 8.37 -21.55 6.26
CA GLU A 74 7.23 -21.84 7.15
C GLU A 74 5.99 -21.06 6.72
N LEU A 75 6.13 -19.79 6.34
CA LEU A 75 5.02 -18.99 5.82
C LEU A 75 4.48 -19.56 4.50
N LEU A 76 5.32 -20.14 3.63
CA LEU A 76 4.85 -20.81 2.42
C LEU A 76 3.87 -21.96 2.72
N LYS A 77 4.10 -22.73 3.79
CA LYS A 77 3.19 -23.81 4.22
C LYS A 77 1.85 -23.29 4.75
N LEU A 78 1.78 -22.01 5.06
CA LEU A 78 0.60 -21.32 5.60
C LEU A 78 -0.16 -20.56 4.50
N GLN A 79 0.04 -20.89 3.22
CA GLN A 79 -0.73 -20.32 2.12
C GLN A 79 -2.25 -20.43 2.39
N GLY A 80 -2.97 -19.35 2.11
CA GLY A 80 -4.41 -19.22 2.34
C GLY A 80 -4.79 -18.96 3.80
N ARG A 81 -3.83 -18.97 4.74
CA ARG A 81 -4.11 -18.69 6.16
C ARG A 81 -3.92 -17.22 6.48
N ARG A 82 -4.73 -16.75 7.43
CA ARG A 82 -4.58 -15.42 8.04
C ARG A 82 -3.49 -15.44 9.10
N VAL A 83 -2.54 -14.52 8.98
CA VAL A 83 -1.40 -14.39 9.87
C VAL A 83 -1.21 -12.94 10.26
N GLU A 84 -0.61 -12.74 11.42
CA GLU A 84 -0.05 -11.46 11.83
C GLU A 84 1.47 -11.58 11.85
N VAL A 85 2.13 -10.63 11.24
CA VAL A 85 3.57 -10.62 11.01
C VAL A 85 4.19 -9.36 11.58
N SER A 86 5.34 -9.52 12.23
CA SER A 86 6.24 -8.41 12.55
C SER A 86 7.27 -8.32 11.43
N CYS A 87 7.34 -7.16 10.80
CA CYS A 87 8.10 -6.97 9.57
C CYS A 87 8.74 -5.59 9.48
N ARG A 88 9.71 -5.48 8.59
CA ARG A 88 10.29 -4.20 8.20
C ARG A 88 10.29 -4.06 6.68
N PRO A 89 10.07 -2.85 6.15
CA PRO A 89 10.18 -2.62 4.72
C PRO A 89 11.65 -2.75 4.29
N LEU A 90 11.90 -3.53 3.24
CA LEU A 90 13.19 -3.50 2.56
C LEU A 90 13.25 -2.28 1.65
N LEU A 91 13.92 -1.24 2.14
CA LEU A 91 14.22 -0.02 1.40
C LEU A 91 15.33 -0.26 0.37
N ARG A 92 15.06 -1.07 -0.66
CA ARG A 92 15.86 -1.04 -1.91
C ARG A 92 15.16 -0.13 -2.91
N LYS A 93 15.85 0.29 -3.98
CA LYS A 93 15.29 1.02 -5.15
C LYS A 93 14.27 0.17 -5.94
N SER A 94 13.44 -0.61 -5.27
CA SER A 94 12.37 -1.40 -5.85
C SER A 94 11.12 -0.53 -5.98
N ILE A 95 10.40 -0.71 -7.09
CA ILE A 95 9.14 -0.02 -7.38
C ILE A 95 8.05 -0.39 -6.36
N LYS A 96 8.17 -1.55 -5.70
CA LYS A 96 7.28 -1.98 -4.61
C LYS A 96 8.10 -2.35 -3.36
N PRO A 97 7.76 -1.82 -2.18
CA PRO A 97 8.44 -2.17 -0.94
C PRO A 97 8.18 -3.64 -0.61
N THR A 98 9.23 -4.45 -0.57
CA THR A 98 9.17 -5.85 -0.15
C THR A 98 9.27 -5.92 1.37
N LEU A 99 8.53 -6.82 2.01
CA LEU A 99 8.61 -7.04 3.45
C LEU A 99 9.70 -8.06 3.79
N ILE A 100 10.50 -7.75 4.82
CA ILE A 100 11.29 -8.76 5.53
C ILE A 100 10.52 -9.13 6.79
N ILE A 101 10.13 -10.40 6.89
CA ILE A 101 9.38 -10.89 8.05
C ILE A 101 10.37 -11.38 9.11
N GLU A 102 10.18 -10.89 10.34
CA GLU A 102 11.01 -11.26 11.48
C GLU A 102 10.30 -12.28 12.37
N ARG A 103 8.99 -12.14 12.56
CA ARG A 103 8.16 -13.04 13.38
C ARG A 103 6.75 -13.14 12.80
N TYR A 104 6.04 -14.22 13.14
CA TYR A 104 4.64 -14.38 12.77
C TYR A 104 3.85 -15.13 13.83
N ARG A 105 2.54 -14.93 13.85
CA ARG A 105 1.55 -15.76 14.54
C ARG A 105 0.38 -16.05 13.61
N VAL A 106 -0.21 -17.24 13.72
CA VAL A 106 -1.44 -17.57 12.99
C VAL A 106 -2.63 -17.02 13.77
N VAL A 107 -3.54 -16.36 13.07
CA VAL A 107 -4.80 -15.86 13.64
C VAL A 107 -5.86 -16.91 13.31
N GLU A 108 -6.31 -17.68 14.30
CA GLU A 108 -7.42 -18.62 14.11
C GLU A 108 -8.72 -17.83 13.89
N GLU A 109 -9.42 -18.13 12.80
CA GLU A 109 -10.80 -17.67 12.61
C GLU A 109 -11.70 -18.60 13.45
N ARG A 110 -12.33 -18.02 14.48
CA ARG A 110 -13.35 -18.69 15.30
C ARG A 110 -14.70 -18.67 14.61
#